data_AF-A0A1J4J5W5-F1
#
_entry.id   AF-A0A1J4J5W5-F1
#
_cell.length_a   1.000
_cell.length_b   1.000
_cell.length_c   1.000
_cell.angle_alpha   90.00
_cell.angle_beta   90.00
_cell.angle_gamma   90.00
#
_symmetry.space_group_name_H-M   'P 1'
#
loop_
_entity.id
_entity.type
_entity.pdbx_description
1 polymer ?
#
loop_
_entity_poly.entity_id
_entity_poly.type
_entity_poly.pdbx_seq_one_letter_code
_entity_poly.pdbx_strand_id
1 'polypeptide(L)'
;MSFTKPIVNAIYRALLPHDATVKQVQALFLWNRPLYSCIFFAFVEGLFVLAYFLPFSWSCNLCLIVGSFILSYCLYGAFPMVFDKLLAFEIKEVPPTASNRIRSTPEISAFLTTAISFWTKFVENIFNTATDATLYNAIFSMLSLLAFFIVTFFIGDFWLIWIIFHSIFVVPSILVLPGVQHWLTEQDSGKSETHNEADGDEKSSDGQELPPTESESMMTDSVLEKND
;
A
#
# COMPACT_ATOMS: atom_id res chain seq x y z
N MET A 1 12.61 -24.94 -9.41
CA MET A 1 13.08 -23.55 -9.60
C MET A 1 11.99 -22.61 -9.10
N SER A 2 12.33 -21.58 -8.31
CA SER A 2 11.33 -20.60 -7.83
C SER A 2 10.82 -19.76 -9.00
N PHE A 3 9.56 -19.96 -9.38
CA PHE A 3 8.83 -19.17 -10.39
C PHE A 3 8.73 -17.68 -10.02
N THR A 4 9.06 -17.31 -8.79
CA THR A 4 8.95 -15.94 -8.27
C THR A 4 9.98 -15.00 -8.89
N LYS A 5 11.25 -15.42 -9.03
CA LYS A 5 12.32 -14.57 -9.58
C LYS A 5 12.04 -14.01 -10.99
N PRO A 6 11.60 -14.81 -11.99
CA PRO A 6 11.29 -14.27 -13.31
C PRO A 6 10.11 -13.30 -13.30
N ILE A 7 9.09 -13.53 -12.45
CA ILE A 7 7.93 -12.64 -12.32
C ILE A 7 8.34 -11.30 -11.71
N VAL A 8 9.13 -11.30 -10.62
CA VAL A 8 9.66 -10.07 -10.01
C VAL A 8 10.44 -9.28 -11.05
N ASN A 9 11.35 -9.93 -11.78
CA ASN A 9 12.15 -9.26 -12.79
C ASN A 9 11.32 -8.70 -13.95
N ALA A 10 10.25 -9.39 -14.35
CA ALA A 10 9.34 -8.90 -15.39
C ALA A 10 8.59 -7.64 -14.94
N ILE A 11 8.02 -7.67 -13.73
CA ILE A 11 7.31 -6.52 -13.15
C ILE A 11 8.27 -5.35 -12.95
N TYR A 12 9.45 -5.61 -12.39
CA TYR A 12 10.49 -4.58 -12.21
C TYR A 12 10.86 -3.92 -13.54
N ARG A 13 11.13 -4.70 -14.59
CA ARG A 13 11.44 -4.18 -15.93
C ARG A 13 10.29 -3.38 -16.55
N ALA A 14 9.05 -3.75 -16.26
CA ALA A 14 7.88 -3.01 -16.72
C ALA A 14 7.68 -1.69 -15.96
N LEU A 15 8.02 -1.63 -14.67
CA LEU A 15 7.88 -0.43 -13.84
C LEU A 15 9.05 0.56 -14.01
N LEU A 16 10.26 0.08 -14.30
CA LEU A 16 11.47 0.91 -14.36
C LEU A 16 11.35 2.12 -15.31
N PRO A 17 10.79 2.01 -16.53
CA PRO A 17 10.60 3.16 -17.43
C PRO A 17 9.61 4.20 -16.89
N HIS A 18 8.81 3.84 -15.90
CA HIS A 18 7.72 4.64 -15.35
C HIS A 18 7.92 5.00 -13.87
N ASP A 19 9.17 5.00 -13.37
CA ASP A 19 9.50 5.24 -11.95
C ASP A 19 8.89 6.54 -11.41
N ALA A 20 8.91 7.63 -12.20
CA ALA A 20 8.30 8.90 -11.83
C ALA A 20 6.77 8.79 -11.63
N THR A 21 6.08 8.16 -12.57
CA THR A 21 4.63 7.90 -12.49
C THR A 21 4.31 6.98 -11.30
N VAL A 22 5.12 5.94 -11.08
CA VAL A 22 4.97 5.02 -9.95
C VAL A 22 5.10 5.76 -8.62
N LYS A 23 6.04 6.71 -8.50
CA LYS A 23 6.18 7.56 -7.31
C LYS A 23 4.98 8.48 -7.11
N GLN A 24 4.45 9.08 -8.19
CA GLN A 24 3.25 9.92 -8.12
C GLN A 24 2.01 9.11 -7.71
N VAL A 25 1.80 7.95 -8.32
CA VAL A 25 0.68 7.06 -7.98
C VAL A 25 0.78 6.62 -6.51
N GLN A 26 1.96 6.22 -6.04
CA GLN A 26 2.17 5.94 -4.62
C GLN A 26 1.86 7.15 -3.75
N ALA A 27 2.29 8.36 -4.13
CA ALA A 27 2.04 9.56 -3.35
C ALA A 27 0.54 9.91 -3.25
N LEU A 28 -0.26 9.58 -4.27
CA LEU A 28 -1.73 9.67 -4.22
C LEU A 28 -2.32 8.67 -3.23
N PHE A 29 -1.95 7.39 -3.34
CA PHE A 29 -2.47 6.36 -2.44
C PHE A 29 -1.98 6.52 -0.99
N LEU A 30 -0.77 7.05 -0.78
CA LEU A 30 -0.19 7.27 0.56
C LEU A 30 -0.58 8.62 1.16
N TRP A 31 -1.49 9.37 0.52
CA TRP A 31 -2.01 10.64 1.02
C TRP A 31 -0.95 11.74 1.25
N ASN A 32 0.19 11.70 0.55
CA ASN A 32 1.24 12.72 0.68
C ASN A 32 0.74 14.13 0.29
N ARG A 33 -0.26 14.20 -0.58
CA ARG A 33 -1.03 15.41 -0.87
C ARG A 33 -2.52 15.09 -0.71
N PRO A 34 -3.12 15.35 0.48
CA PRO A 34 -4.45 14.88 0.80
C PRO A 34 -5.52 15.46 -0.13
N LEU A 35 -5.36 16.71 -0.59
CA LEU A 35 -6.30 17.33 -1.53
C LEU A 35 -6.38 16.57 -2.87
N TYR A 36 -5.24 16.26 -3.49
CA TYR A 36 -5.20 15.52 -4.76
C TYR A 36 -5.70 14.10 -4.59
N SER A 37 -5.37 13.47 -3.46
CA SER A 37 -5.85 12.13 -3.10
C SER A 37 -7.37 12.13 -2.94
N CYS A 38 -7.94 13.12 -2.23
CA CYS A 38 -9.39 13.33 -2.12
C CYS A 38 -10.05 13.51 -3.48
N ILE A 39 -9.50 14.37 -4.36
CA ILE A 39 -10.06 14.60 -5.70
C ILE A 39 -10.05 13.31 -6.52
N PHE A 40 -8.94 12.57 -6.48
CA PHE A 40 -8.82 11.29 -7.15
C PHE A 40 -9.83 10.27 -6.64
N PHE A 41 -9.94 10.08 -5.32
CA PHE A 41 -10.92 9.17 -4.74
C PHE A 41 -12.36 9.63 -5.00
N ALA A 42 -12.67 10.93 -4.94
CA ALA A 42 -14.00 11.44 -5.28
C ALA A 42 -14.37 11.17 -6.75
N PHE A 43 -13.40 11.27 -7.66
CA PHE A 43 -13.59 10.89 -9.05
C PHE A 43 -13.88 9.38 -9.19
N VAL A 44 -13.10 8.53 -8.53
CA VAL A 44 -13.31 7.07 -8.53
C VAL A 44 -14.65 6.68 -7.90
N GLU A 45 -15.04 7.29 -6.78
CA GLU A 45 -16.36 7.12 -6.18
C GLU A 45 -17.47 7.58 -7.12
N GLY A 46 -17.28 8.69 -7.84
CA GLY A 46 -18.21 9.13 -8.88
C GLY A 46 -18.41 8.07 -9.97
N LEU A 47 -17.36 7.35 -10.37
CA LEU A 47 -17.46 6.22 -11.29
C LEU A 47 -18.22 5.05 -10.68
N PHE A 48 -18.02 4.74 -9.39
CA PHE A 48 -18.81 3.72 -8.70
C PHE A 48 -20.29 4.12 -8.62
N VAL A 49 -20.61 5.36 -8.27
CA VAL A 49 -21.99 5.86 -8.26
C VAL A 49 -22.62 5.73 -9.64
N LEU A 50 -21.91 6.09 -10.70
CA LEU A 50 -22.40 5.91 -12.08
C LEU A 50 -22.62 4.43 -12.41
N ALA A 51 -21.68 3.56 -12.04
CA ALA A 51 -21.78 2.12 -12.26
C ALA A 51 -22.94 1.49 -11.46
N TYR A 52 -23.25 1.99 -10.27
CA TYR A 52 -24.36 1.53 -9.44
C TYR A 52 -25.72 1.72 -10.12
N PHE A 53 -25.91 2.85 -10.80
CA PHE A 53 -27.16 3.14 -11.52
C PHE A 53 -27.29 2.38 -12.83
N LEU A 54 -26.20 1.77 -13.32
CA LEU A 54 -26.21 0.98 -14.53
C LEU A 54 -26.56 -0.47 -14.15
N PRO A 55 -27.61 -1.08 -14.74
CA PRO A 55 -27.99 -2.47 -14.46
C PRO A 55 -27.03 -3.44 -15.16
N PHE A 56 -25.74 -3.31 -14.90
CA PHE A 56 -24.71 -4.13 -15.49
C PHE A 56 -24.62 -5.48 -14.81
N SER A 57 -24.57 -6.54 -15.62
CA SER A 57 -24.18 -7.85 -15.15
C SER A 57 -22.70 -7.85 -14.73
N TRP A 58 -22.30 -8.85 -13.94
CA TRP A 58 -20.92 -9.07 -13.56
C TRP A 58 -19.94 -9.03 -14.74
N SER A 59 -20.30 -9.65 -15.87
CA SER A 59 -19.49 -9.66 -17.10
C SER A 59 -19.34 -8.26 -17.71
N CYS A 60 -20.38 -7.44 -17.66
CA CYS A 60 -20.33 -6.05 -18.12
C CYS A 60 -19.41 -5.21 -17.22
N ASN A 61 -19.45 -5.39 -15.89
CA ASN A 61 -18.55 -4.70 -14.97
C ASN A 61 -17.08 -5.08 -15.22
N LEU A 62 -16.79 -6.37 -15.45
CA LEU A 62 -15.44 -6.82 -15.81
C LEU A 62 -14.96 -6.21 -17.14
N CYS A 63 -15.82 -6.21 -18.16
CA CYS A 63 -15.53 -5.60 -19.45
C CYS A 63 -15.29 -4.08 -19.33
N LEU A 64 -16.05 -3.39 -18.49
CA LEU A 64 -15.87 -1.96 -18.22
C LEU A 64 -14.52 -1.69 -17.54
N ILE A 65 -14.12 -2.51 -16.57
CA ILE A 65 -12.81 -2.39 -15.91
C ILE A 65 -11.68 -2.60 -16.92
N VAL A 66 -11.72 -3.67 -17.71
CA VAL A 66 -10.68 -3.92 -18.73
C VAL A 66 -10.67 -2.84 -19.80
N GLY A 67 -11.85 -2.44 -20.27
CA GLY A 67 -12.04 -1.39 -21.26
C GLY A 67 -11.55 -0.04 -20.77
N SER A 68 -11.74 0.29 -19.49
CA SER A 68 -11.24 1.55 -18.91
C SER A 68 -9.72 1.57 -18.81
N PHE A 69 -9.06 0.45 -18.49
CA PHE A 69 -7.60 0.35 -18.55
C PHE A 69 -7.06 0.54 -19.97
N ILE A 70 -7.66 -0.13 -20.95
CA ILE A 70 -7.27 0.01 -22.37
C ILE A 70 -7.49 1.45 -22.83
N LEU A 71 -8.67 2.02 -22.55
CA LEU A 71 -8.98 3.40 -22.92
C LEU A 71 -8.03 4.39 -22.25
N SER A 72 -7.70 4.19 -20.96
CA SER A 72 -6.73 5.03 -20.24
C SER A 72 -5.35 4.94 -20.87
N TYR A 73 -4.91 3.73 -21.26
CA TYR A 73 -3.64 3.54 -21.96
C TYR A 73 -3.63 4.26 -23.32
N CYS A 74 -4.69 4.12 -24.11
CA CYS A 74 -4.84 4.81 -25.39
C CYS A 74 -4.88 6.33 -25.23
N LEU A 75 -5.63 6.84 -24.24
CA LEU A 75 -5.72 8.27 -23.93
C LEU A 75 -4.37 8.83 -23.47
N TYR A 76 -3.65 8.10 -22.63
CA TYR A 76 -2.31 8.48 -22.21
C TYR A 76 -1.34 8.54 -23.40
N GLY A 77 -1.37 7.54 -24.29
CA GLY A 77 -0.55 7.55 -25.51
C GLY A 77 -0.89 8.69 -26.47
N ALA A 78 -2.16 9.09 -26.56
CA ALA A 78 -2.61 10.18 -27.41
C ALA A 78 -2.31 11.57 -26.82
N PHE A 79 -2.39 11.74 -25.50
CA PHE A 79 -2.28 13.04 -24.83
C PHE A 79 -1.34 13.03 -23.61
N PRO A 80 -0.07 12.59 -23.76
CA PRO A 80 0.82 12.38 -22.61
C PRO A 80 1.02 13.66 -21.78
N MET A 81 1.19 14.82 -22.43
CA MET A 81 1.38 16.11 -21.75
C MET A 81 0.23 16.50 -20.82
N VAL A 82 -1.01 16.09 -21.11
CA VAL A 82 -2.18 16.41 -20.27
C VAL A 82 -2.13 15.56 -19.01
N PHE A 83 -1.89 14.26 -19.15
CA PHE A 83 -1.78 13.34 -18.02
C PHE A 83 -0.55 13.66 -17.15
N ASP A 84 0.58 13.96 -17.77
CA ASP A 84 1.79 14.37 -17.06
C ASP A 84 1.53 15.63 -16.23
N LYS A 85 0.79 16.61 -16.76
CA LYS A 85 0.41 17.82 -16.00
C LYS A 85 -0.60 17.53 -14.90
N LEU A 86 -1.57 16.66 -15.13
CA LEU A 86 -2.56 16.27 -14.12
C LEU A 86 -1.92 15.51 -12.95
N LEU A 87 -0.88 14.73 -13.22
CA LEU A 87 -0.14 13.95 -12.23
C LEU A 87 1.11 14.67 -11.70
N ALA A 88 1.53 15.78 -12.33
CA ALA A 88 2.65 16.61 -11.88
C ALA A 88 2.26 17.43 -10.65
N PHE A 89 2.32 16.80 -9.49
CA PHE A 89 2.35 17.49 -8.21
C PHE A 89 3.69 17.25 -7.52
N GLU A 90 4.11 18.25 -6.75
CA GLU A 90 5.34 18.17 -5.99
C GLU A 90 5.16 17.18 -4.83
N ILE A 91 6.01 16.16 -4.81
CA ILE A 91 6.07 15.17 -3.74
C ILE A 91 6.86 15.79 -2.59
N LYS A 92 6.24 15.98 -1.42
CA LYS A 92 6.97 16.38 -0.22
C LYS A 92 7.90 15.25 0.18
N GLU A 93 9.16 15.57 0.48
CA GLU A 93 10.08 14.60 1.05
C GLU A 93 9.55 14.14 2.41
N VAL A 94 9.34 12.83 2.54
CA VAL A 94 8.88 12.19 3.76
C VAL A 94 10.06 11.39 4.34
N PRO A 95 10.28 11.40 5.66
CA PRO A 95 11.34 10.61 6.28
C PRO A 95 11.28 9.13 5.86
N PRO A 96 12.44 8.47 5.68
CA PRO A 96 12.50 7.06 5.26
C PRO A 96 11.94 6.08 6.31
N THR A 97 11.67 6.54 7.53
CA THR A 97 11.05 5.78 8.61
C THR A 97 9.53 5.96 8.70
N ALA A 98 8.96 6.90 7.95
CA ALA A 98 7.52 7.16 7.99
C ALA A 98 6.73 6.02 7.32
N SER A 99 5.55 5.73 7.84
CA SER A 99 4.65 4.70 7.33
C SER A 99 4.10 4.99 5.93
N ASN A 100 3.89 6.26 5.63
CA ASN A 100 3.49 6.75 4.31
C ASN A 100 4.68 7.10 3.40
N ARG A 101 5.90 6.60 3.68
CA ARG A 101 7.05 6.81 2.80
C ARG A 101 6.79 6.24 1.41
N ILE A 102 7.32 6.92 0.41
CA ILE A 102 7.37 6.41 -0.96
C ILE A 102 8.39 5.29 -1.01
N ARG A 103 7.98 4.14 -1.55
CA ARG A 103 8.81 2.95 -1.67
C ARG A 103 9.54 2.96 -3.00
N SER A 104 10.69 2.30 -3.02
CA SER A 104 11.48 2.17 -4.25
C SER A 104 10.82 1.19 -5.22
N THR A 105 11.07 1.35 -6.52
CA THR A 105 10.51 0.46 -7.55
C THR A 105 10.82 -1.04 -7.31
N PRO A 106 12.02 -1.43 -6.83
CA PRO A 106 12.27 -2.81 -6.39
C PRO A 106 11.34 -3.28 -5.27
N GLU A 107 11.12 -2.47 -4.22
CA GLU A 107 10.21 -2.81 -3.11
C GLU A 107 8.78 -3.04 -3.60
N ILE A 108 8.30 -2.17 -4.49
CA ILE A 108 6.95 -2.27 -5.09
C ILE A 108 6.85 -3.52 -5.95
N SER A 109 7.86 -3.79 -6.77
CA SER A 109 7.85 -4.98 -7.63
C SER A 109 7.79 -6.27 -6.80
N ALA A 110 8.50 -6.33 -5.67
CA ALA A 110 8.44 -7.45 -4.74
C ALA A 110 7.07 -7.58 -4.06
N PHE A 111 6.49 -6.46 -3.63
CA PHE A 111 5.14 -6.42 -3.06
C PHE A 111 4.09 -6.90 -4.07
N LEU A 112 4.06 -6.34 -5.29
CA LEU A 112 3.13 -6.74 -6.34
C LEU A 112 3.30 -8.22 -6.71
N THR A 113 4.53 -8.72 -6.76
CA THR A 113 4.77 -10.13 -7.02
C THR A 113 4.20 -11.02 -5.92
N THR A 114 4.31 -10.59 -4.66
CA THR A 114 3.73 -11.32 -3.52
C THR A 114 2.21 -11.35 -3.61
N ALA A 115 1.59 -10.19 -3.89
CA ALA A 115 0.14 -10.09 -4.07
C ALA A 115 -0.36 -10.96 -5.24
N ILE A 116 0.27 -10.86 -6.41
CA ILE A 116 -0.06 -11.67 -7.58
C ILE A 116 0.12 -13.16 -7.27
N SER A 117 1.23 -13.56 -6.64
CA SER A 117 1.49 -14.96 -6.29
C SER A 117 0.44 -15.52 -5.33
N PHE A 118 -0.02 -14.72 -4.36
CA PHE A 118 -1.10 -15.11 -3.45
C PHE A 118 -2.40 -15.37 -4.23
N TRP A 119 -2.82 -14.44 -5.08
CA TRP A 119 -4.04 -14.59 -5.88
C TRP A 119 -3.96 -15.73 -6.89
N THR A 120 -2.83 -15.88 -7.58
CA THR A 120 -2.63 -16.98 -8.51
C THR A 120 -2.70 -18.32 -7.79
N LYS A 121 -2.10 -18.46 -6.61
CA LYS A 121 -2.22 -19.68 -5.80
C LYS A 121 -3.64 -19.93 -5.29
N PHE A 122 -4.36 -18.88 -4.91
CA PHE A 122 -5.75 -19.00 -4.49
C PHE A 122 -6.63 -19.52 -5.64
N VAL A 123 -6.49 -18.92 -6.83
CA VAL A 123 -7.17 -19.35 -8.06
C VAL A 123 -6.76 -20.77 -8.43
N GLU A 124 -5.46 -21.06 -8.45
CA GLU A 124 -4.91 -22.39 -8.70
C GLU A 124 -5.48 -23.42 -7.73
N ASN A 125 -5.56 -23.13 -6.43
CA ASN A 125 -6.17 -24.04 -5.47
C ASN A 125 -7.65 -24.30 -5.78
N ILE A 126 -8.43 -23.27 -6.11
CA ILE A 126 -9.86 -23.42 -6.45
C ILE A 126 -10.04 -24.31 -7.69
N PHE A 127 -9.21 -24.10 -8.73
CA PHE A 127 -9.34 -24.83 -10.00
C PHE A 127 -8.64 -26.20 -9.99
N ASN A 128 -7.52 -26.37 -9.28
CA ASN A 128 -6.87 -27.69 -9.11
C ASN A 128 -7.74 -28.64 -8.27
N THR A 129 -8.53 -28.08 -7.35
CA THR A 129 -9.56 -28.85 -6.63
C THR A 129 -10.63 -29.41 -7.61
N ALA A 130 -10.81 -28.82 -8.78
CA ALA A 130 -11.68 -29.37 -9.83
C ALA A 130 -11.02 -30.47 -10.69
N THR A 131 -9.69 -30.54 -10.74
CA THR A 131 -8.95 -31.57 -11.48
C THR A 131 -8.57 -32.78 -10.62
N ASP A 132 -8.34 -32.59 -9.33
CA ASP A 132 -8.11 -33.68 -8.38
C ASP A 132 -9.45 -34.29 -7.96
N ALA A 133 -9.83 -35.38 -8.64
CA ALA A 133 -11.13 -36.06 -8.57
C ALA A 133 -11.44 -36.77 -7.22
N THR A 134 -11.09 -36.17 -6.09
CA THR A 134 -11.58 -36.64 -4.78
C THR A 134 -12.94 -36.02 -4.49
N LEU A 135 -13.87 -36.82 -3.95
CA LEU A 135 -15.21 -36.35 -3.59
C LEU A 135 -15.15 -35.17 -2.60
N TYR A 136 -14.18 -35.19 -1.68
CA TYR A 136 -13.95 -34.11 -0.72
C TYR A 136 -13.66 -32.78 -1.40
N ASN A 137 -12.74 -32.77 -2.37
CA ASN A 137 -12.39 -31.59 -3.16
C ASN A 137 -13.59 -31.05 -3.94
N ALA A 138 -14.36 -31.92 -4.60
CA ALA A 138 -15.57 -31.53 -5.32
C ALA A 138 -16.61 -30.87 -4.40
N ILE A 139 -16.85 -31.44 -3.21
CA ILE A 139 -17.76 -30.87 -2.20
C ILE A 139 -17.24 -29.51 -1.72
N PHE A 140 -15.94 -29.41 -1.40
CA PHE A 140 -15.34 -28.16 -0.95
C PHE A 140 -15.45 -27.04 -2.00
N SER A 141 -15.14 -27.33 -3.26
CA SER A 141 -15.31 -26.37 -4.37
C SER A 141 -16.77 -25.99 -4.57
N MET A 142 -17.69 -26.95 -4.54
CA MET A 142 -19.12 -26.66 -4.67
C MET A 142 -19.64 -25.77 -3.53
N LEU A 143 -19.28 -26.07 -2.28
CA LEU A 143 -19.66 -25.27 -1.12
C LEU A 143 -19.03 -23.88 -1.16
N SER A 144 -17.78 -23.77 -1.62
CA SER A 144 -17.09 -22.48 -1.77
C SER A 144 -17.74 -21.63 -2.85
N LEU A 145 -18.07 -22.21 -4.01
CA LEU A 145 -18.79 -21.52 -5.09
C LEU A 145 -20.21 -21.15 -4.67
N LEU A 146 -20.90 -22.02 -3.94
CA LEU A 146 -22.23 -21.75 -3.41
C LEU A 146 -22.19 -20.62 -2.37
N ALA A 147 -21.24 -20.66 -1.43
CA ALA A 147 -21.05 -19.59 -0.46
C ALA A 147 -20.75 -18.26 -1.16
N PHE A 148 -19.85 -18.26 -2.15
CA PHE A 148 -19.57 -17.09 -2.98
C PHE A 148 -20.82 -16.59 -3.71
N PHE A 149 -21.63 -17.48 -4.29
CA PHE A 149 -22.88 -17.14 -4.96
C PHE A 149 -23.92 -16.56 -4.01
N ILE A 150 -24.10 -17.16 -2.83
CA ILE A 150 -25.00 -16.65 -1.79
C ILE A 150 -24.56 -15.26 -1.35
N VAL A 151 -23.27 -15.06 -1.08
CA VAL A 151 -22.69 -13.77 -0.68
C VAL A 151 -22.89 -12.73 -1.78
N THR A 152 -22.56 -13.04 -3.04
CA THR A 152 -22.76 -12.14 -4.18
C THR A 152 -24.24 -11.83 -4.43
N PHE A 153 -25.14 -12.80 -4.24
CA PHE A 153 -26.57 -12.60 -4.39
C PHE A 153 -27.14 -11.65 -3.33
N PHE A 154 -26.77 -11.82 -2.07
CA PHE A 154 -27.27 -10.97 -0.98
C PHE A 154 -26.62 -9.58 -0.94
N ILE A 155 -25.31 -9.52 -1.16
CA ILE A 155 -24.57 -8.25 -1.15
C ILE A 155 -24.84 -7.47 -2.44
N GLY A 156 -25.00 -8.18 -3.56
CA GLY A 156 -25.04 -7.61 -4.90
C GLY A 156 -23.64 -7.39 -5.48
N ASP A 157 -23.49 -7.59 -6.78
CA ASP A 157 -22.20 -7.49 -7.49
C ASP A 157 -21.51 -6.13 -7.27
N PHE A 158 -22.30 -5.05 -7.30
CA PHE A 158 -21.80 -3.71 -7.08
C PHE A 158 -21.12 -3.55 -5.71
N TRP A 159 -21.84 -3.90 -4.64
CA TRP A 159 -21.35 -3.72 -3.28
C TRP A 159 -20.13 -4.62 -3.00
N LEU A 160 -20.09 -5.83 -3.58
CA LEU A 160 -18.92 -6.68 -3.45
C LEU A 160 -17.68 -6.03 -4.09
N ILE A 161 -17.78 -5.53 -5.32
CA ILE A 161 -16.66 -4.86 -6.00
C ILE A 161 -16.25 -3.60 -5.24
N TRP A 162 -17.22 -2.80 -4.78
CA TRP A 162 -16.98 -1.59 -4.02
C TRP A 162 -16.25 -1.89 -2.69
N ILE A 163 -16.68 -2.90 -1.93
CA ILE A 163 -16.02 -3.33 -0.68
C ILE A 163 -14.59 -3.81 -0.96
N ILE A 164 -14.39 -4.62 -2.01
CA ILE A 164 -13.06 -5.12 -2.38
C ILE A 164 -12.14 -3.95 -2.73
N PHE A 165 -12.61 -3.01 -3.55
CA PHE A 165 -11.84 -1.82 -3.90
C PHE A 165 -11.45 -1.01 -2.66
N HIS A 166 -12.39 -0.73 -1.76
CA HIS A 166 -12.11 0.02 -0.53
C HIS A 166 -11.13 -0.72 0.38
N SER A 167 -11.29 -2.03 0.51
CA SER A 167 -10.44 -2.87 1.35
C SER A 167 -9.00 -2.94 0.85
N ILE A 168 -8.77 -2.84 -0.46
CA ILE A 168 -7.43 -2.91 -1.07
C ILE A 168 -6.80 -1.52 -1.18
N PHE A 169 -7.57 -0.49 -1.57
CA PHE A 169 -7.02 0.81 -1.97
C PHE A 169 -7.30 1.95 -0.99
N VAL A 170 -8.39 1.91 -0.24
CA VAL A 170 -8.80 3.02 0.63
C VAL A 170 -8.38 2.77 2.07
N VAL A 171 -8.73 1.60 2.61
CA VAL A 171 -8.46 1.25 4.02
C VAL A 171 -6.96 1.23 4.32
N PRO A 172 -6.10 0.51 3.57
CA PRO A 172 -4.66 0.48 3.86
C PRO A 172 -4.03 1.88 3.75
N SER A 173 -4.51 2.68 2.80
CA SER A 173 -4.09 4.06 2.58
C SER A 173 -4.43 5.00 3.73
N ILE A 174 -5.60 4.83 4.36
CA ILE A 174 -5.97 5.58 5.56
C ILE A 174 -5.15 5.10 6.77
N LEU A 175 -4.92 3.80 6.91
CA LEU A 175 -4.17 3.21 8.03
C LEU A 175 -2.69 3.61 8.06
N VAL A 176 -2.11 4.05 6.94
CA VAL A 176 -0.73 4.55 6.89
C VAL A 176 -0.62 6.06 7.14
N LEU A 177 -1.74 6.76 7.36
CA LEU A 177 -1.69 8.18 7.70
C LEU A 177 -1.01 8.37 9.08
N PRO A 178 -0.05 9.30 9.22
CA PRO A 178 0.65 9.51 10.49
C PRO A 178 -0.29 9.77 11.68
N GLY A 179 -1.35 10.57 11.48
CA GLY A 179 -2.32 10.85 12.55
C GLY A 179 -3.14 9.62 12.98
N VAL A 180 -3.47 8.74 12.03
CA VAL A 180 -4.20 7.49 12.32
C VAL A 180 -3.27 6.49 13.01
N GLN A 181 -2.03 6.38 12.55
CA GLN A 181 -1.05 5.50 13.19
C GLN A 181 -0.72 5.93 14.60
N HIS A 182 -0.49 7.23 14.84
CA HIS A 182 -0.27 7.75 16.18
C HIS A 182 -1.42 7.35 17.10
N TRP A 183 -2.67 7.57 16.66
CA TRP A 183 -3.85 7.19 17.42
C TRP A 183 -3.94 5.67 17.69
N LEU A 184 -3.61 4.83 16.70
CA LEU A 184 -3.62 3.37 16.84
C LEU A 184 -2.53 2.86 17.79
N THR A 185 -1.35 3.48 17.81
CA THR A 185 -0.22 3.04 18.65
C THR A 185 -0.25 3.62 20.05
N GLU A 186 -0.77 4.83 20.23
CA GLU A 186 -0.75 5.54 21.52
C GLU A 186 -1.79 5.01 22.51
N GLN A 187 -2.90 4.43 22.01
CA GLN A 187 -3.90 3.77 22.86
C GLN A 187 -3.36 2.56 23.62
N ASP A 188 -2.32 1.89 23.11
CA ASP A 188 -1.70 0.74 23.79
C ASP A 188 -0.69 1.18 24.87
N SER A 189 -0.08 2.36 24.75
CA SER A 189 0.87 2.88 25.76
C SER A 189 0.19 3.48 27.00
N GLY A 190 -1.07 3.95 26.90
CA GLY A 190 -1.77 4.64 27.99
C GLY A 190 -2.43 3.73 29.04
N LYS A 191 -2.34 2.40 28.92
CA LYS A 191 -3.01 1.44 29.81
C LYS A 191 -2.09 0.63 30.73
N SER A 192 -0.78 0.88 30.72
CA SER A 192 0.18 0.08 31.50
C SER A 192 0.89 0.83 32.64
N GLU A 193 0.58 2.10 32.89
CA GLU A 193 1.17 2.88 33.99
C GLU A 193 0.09 3.43 34.93
N THR A 194 -0.65 2.55 35.60
CA THR A 194 -1.39 2.92 36.82
C THR A 194 -1.59 1.71 37.73
N HIS A 195 -0.50 0.99 38.04
CA HIS A 195 -0.45 0.14 39.23
C HIS A 195 1.01 -0.18 39.54
N ASN A 196 1.71 0.74 40.22
CA ASN A 196 2.85 0.48 41.11
C ASN A 196 3.36 1.83 41.67
N GLU A 197 2.51 2.52 42.42
CA GLU A 197 2.97 3.49 43.43
C GLU A 197 2.18 3.23 44.71
N ALA A 198 2.75 2.36 45.53
CA ALA A 198 2.50 2.33 46.96
C ALA A 198 3.80 1.88 47.65
N ASP A 199 4.32 2.79 48.47
CA ASP A 199 5.33 2.65 49.52
C ASP A 199 6.80 2.41 49.14
N GLY A 200 7.62 3.41 49.49
CA GLY A 200 9.08 3.29 49.52
C GLY A 200 9.81 4.58 49.83
N ASP A 201 9.33 5.35 50.80
CA ASP A 201 9.99 6.52 51.38
C ASP A 201 11.24 6.08 52.19
N GLU A 202 12.45 6.54 51.85
CA GLU A 202 13.45 7.05 52.80
C GLU A 202 14.83 7.38 52.16
N LYS A 203 15.31 8.59 52.52
CA LYS A 203 16.70 9.03 52.75
C LYS A 203 17.64 9.42 51.58
N SER A 204 17.69 10.73 51.35
CA SER A 204 18.80 11.64 51.74
C SER A 204 20.23 11.09 51.76
N SER A 205 21.12 11.66 50.94
CA SER A 205 22.32 12.37 51.44
C SER A 205 23.03 13.16 50.33
N ASP A 206 23.50 14.33 50.74
CA ASP A 206 24.27 15.38 50.06
C ASP A 206 25.48 14.94 49.22
N GLY A 207 25.87 15.83 48.29
CA GLY A 207 27.26 16.30 48.27
C GLY A 207 27.99 16.39 46.92
N GLN A 208 28.38 17.63 46.59
CA GLN A 208 29.67 18.07 46.00
C GLN A 208 29.87 18.27 44.48
N GLU A 209 30.12 19.55 44.19
CA GLU A 209 31.28 20.15 43.46
C GLU A 209 31.55 19.81 41.97
N LEU A 210 31.30 20.81 41.12
CA LEU A 210 32.10 21.17 39.92
C LEU A 210 33.51 21.64 40.35
N PRO A 211 34.59 21.73 39.50
CA PRO A 211 34.59 22.16 38.08
C PRO A 211 35.73 21.47 37.23
N PRO A 212 36.46 22.12 36.30
CA PRO A 212 36.25 22.04 34.84
C PRO A 212 37.49 21.64 34.01
N THR A 213 37.31 21.57 32.69
CA THR A 213 38.31 21.79 31.62
C THR A 213 39.32 20.67 31.34
N GLU A 214 39.27 20.13 30.12
CA GLU A 214 40.51 20.02 29.34
C GLU A 214 40.23 20.20 27.85
N SER A 215 40.90 21.23 27.34
CA SER A 215 41.11 21.58 25.95
C SER A 215 42.01 20.57 25.27
N GLU A 216 41.61 20.04 24.12
CA GLU A 216 42.57 19.55 23.12
C GLU A 216 42.29 20.18 21.75
N SER A 217 43.12 21.17 21.47
CA SER A 217 43.47 21.61 20.12
C SER A 217 44.45 20.60 19.51
N MET A 218 44.15 20.06 18.35
CA MET A 218 45.08 19.50 17.36
C MET A 218 44.22 18.86 16.27
N MET A 219 44.50 18.88 14.98
CA MET A 219 45.57 19.46 14.20
C MET A 219 45.01 19.46 12.77
N THR A 220 45.16 20.57 12.07
CA THR A 220 45.14 20.57 10.61
C THR A 220 46.18 19.59 10.09
N ASP A 221 45.82 18.73 9.13
CA ASP A 221 46.72 18.45 8.02
C ASP A 221 45.97 18.04 6.76
N SER A 222 46.26 18.82 5.74
CA SER A 222 46.00 18.63 4.32
C SER A 222 46.78 17.44 3.76
N VAL A 223 46.16 16.58 2.97
CA VAL A 223 46.87 15.81 1.94
C VAL A 223 46.03 15.71 0.65
N LEU A 224 46.66 16.24 -0.41
CA LEU A 224 46.38 16.08 -1.83
C LEU A 224 46.38 14.61 -2.29
N GLU A 225 45.58 14.29 -3.29
CA GLU A 225 45.93 13.52 -4.53
C GLU A 225 44.59 13.13 -5.22
N LYS A 226 44.15 13.79 -6.30
CA LYS A 226 44.53 13.53 -7.71
C LYS A 226 44.92 12.07 -7.97
N ASN A 227 44.06 11.34 -8.67
CA ASN A 227 44.43 10.51 -9.81
C ASN A 227 43.18 10.21 -10.67
N ASP A 228 43.34 10.53 -11.96
CA ASP A 228 42.66 10.07 -13.18
C ASP A 228 41.14 10.23 -13.37
#